data_AF-A0A7V8XZA3-F1
#
_entry.id   AF-A0A7V8XZA3-F1
#
_cell.length_a   1.000
_cell.length_b   1.000
_cell.length_c   1.000
_cell.angle_alpha   90.00
_cell.angle_beta   90.00
_cell.angle_gamma   90.00
#
_symmetry.space_group_name_H-M   'P 1'
#
loop_
_entity.id
_entity.type
_entity.pdbx_description
1 polymer ?
#
loop_
_entity_poly.entity_id
_entity_poly.type
_entity_poly.pdbx_seq_one_letter_code
_entity_poly.pdbx_strand_id
1 'polypeptide(L)'
;MKSRSPFAIALVFLLIHSVGNAAQGIERVLDLAQVAGDIDRVRTLYVAAAYEEALAAMPAVNGAPVRTDIEQYRALCLLALGREEEAVAAVERLVRDHPTFFPPAGETSPRMQNLFAGVRTKLLPDIAKRTYVDAKAAYETKNREVAHAGFGRAVQLIDSLPEAEKNGLADLRLLAGEFLELSAVRPAAAPSPVPEKPAPKPSP
;
A
#
# COMPACT_ATOMS: atom_id res chain seq x y z
N MET A 1 58.65 -20.14 -10.19
CA MET A 1 57.19 -20.13 -10.41
C MET A 1 56.52 -20.34 -9.05
N LYS A 2 55.92 -19.29 -8.47
CA LYS A 2 55.29 -19.32 -7.14
C LYS A 2 53.78 -19.24 -7.34
N SER A 3 53.05 -20.31 -7.00
CA SER A 3 51.60 -20.41 -7.19
C SER A 3 50.87 -19.45 -6.26
N ARG A 4 49.90 -18.72 -6.83
CA ARG A 4 49.01 -17.81 -6.11
C ARG A 4 47.83 -18.62 -5.57
N SER A 5 47.61 -18.59 -4.26
CA SER A 5 46.50 -19.31 -3.61
C SER A 5 45.15 -18.65 -3.92
N PRO A 6 44.09 -19.42 -4.21
CA PRO A 6 42.75 -18.89 -4.51
C PRO A 6 41.99 -18.35 -3.29
N PHE A 7 42.53 -18.53 -2.07
CA PHE A 7 41.84 -18.19 -0.82
C PHE A 7 41.77 -16.69 -0.51
N ALA A 8 42.67 -15.87 -1.07
CA ALA A 8 42.70 -14.43 -0.81
C ALA A 8 41.60 -13.64 -1.58
N ILE A 9 41.03 -14.21 -2.65
CA ILE A 9 40.01 -13.55 -3.48
C ILE A 9 38.61 -13.71 -2.86
N ALA A 10 38.33 -14.85 -2.20
CA ALA A 10 37.04 -15.11 -1.57
C ALA A 10 36.76 -14.21 -0.34
N LEU A 11 37.80 -13.84 0.41
CA LEU A 11 37.65 -12.97 1.58
C LEU A 11 37.38 -11.50 1.19
N VAL A 12 37.89 -11.05 0.04
CA VAL A 12 37.63 -9.70 -0.49
C VAL A 12 36.21 -9.60 -1.05
N PHE A 13 35.68 -10.66 -1.67
CA PHE A 13 34.31 -10.67 -2.20
C PHE A 13 33.21 -10.70 -1.11
N LEU A 14 33.49 -11.33 0.04
CA LEU A 14 32.55 -11.39 1.18
C LEU A 14 32.50 -10.07 1.97
N LEU A 15 33.58 -9.29 1.98
CA LEU A 15 33.62 -7.96 2.61
C LEU A 15 32.99 -6.86 1.75
N ILE A 16 32.93 -7.04 0.42
CA ILE A 16 32.29 -6.05 -0.48
C ILE A 16 30.75 -6.19 -0.48
N HIS A 17 30.19 -7.39 -0.27
CA HIS A 17 28.72 -7.56 -0.19
C HIS A 17 28.10 -7.10 1.14
N SER A 18 28.86 -7.10 2.24
CA SER A 18 28.35 -6.65 3.56
C SER A 18 28.27 -5.12 3.70
N VAL A 19 29.12 -4.36 2.99
CA VAL A 19 29.16 -2.89 3.08
C VAL A 19 28.05 -2.23 2.23
N GLY A 20 27.60 -2.88 1.15
CA GLY A 20 26.49 -2.39 0.32
C GLY A 20 25.13 -2.36 1.03
N ASN A 21 24.89 -3.27 1.99
CA ASN A 21 23.60 -3.36 2.70
C ASN A 21 23.49 -2.38 3.88
N ALA A 22 24.63 -1.99 4.48
CA ALA A 22 24.66 -1.05 5.61
C ALA A 22 24.43 0.41 5.17
N ALA A 23 24.97 0.81 4.01
CA ALA A 23 24.76 2.15 3.46
C ALA A 23 23.28 2.39 3.04
N GLN A 24 22.65 1.40 2.40
CA GLN A 24 21.23 1.45 2.05
C GLN A 24 20.31 1.43 3.29
N GLY A 25 20.74 0.78 4.38
CA GLY A 25 20.02 0.79 5.65
C GLY A 25 20.05 2.15 6.35
N ILE A 26 21.19 2.85 6.32
CA ILE A 26 21.35 4.16 6.95
C ILE A 26 20.59 5.25 6.17
N GLU A 27 20.70 5.28 4.84
CA GLU A 27 19.95 6.24 4.02
C GLU A 27 18.43 6.09 4.18
N ARG A 28 17.91 4.86 4.27
CA ARG A 28 16.48 4.62 4.53
C ARG A 28 16.03 5.09 5.92
N VAL A 29 16.88 5.00 6.93
CA VAL A 29 16.54 5.47 8.28
C VAL A 29 16.52 7.00 8.33
N LEU A 30 17.44 7.67 7.63
CA LEU A 30 17.43 9.13 7.50
C LEU A 30 16.21 9.63 6.72
N ASP A 31 15.84 8.95 5.63
CA ASP A 31 14.64 9.27 4.85
C ASP A 31 13.36 9.11 5.68
N LEU A 32 13.22 7.99 6.41
CA LEU A 32 12.08 7.77 7.32
C LEU A 32 12.00 8.80 8.46
N ALA A 33 13.14 9.21 9.02
CA ALA A 33 13.19 10.23 10.06
C ALA A 33 12.80 11.62 9.52
N GLN A 34 13.22 11.96 8.31
CA GLN A 34 12.83 13.21 7.65
C GLN A 34 11.33 13.21 7.31
N VAL A 35 10.82 12.10 6.77
CA VAL A 35 9.40 11.88 6.45
C VAL A 35 8.51 11.95 7.69
N ALA A 36 9.00 11.48 8.85
CA ALA A 36 8.32 11.61 10.14
C ALA A 36 8.36 13.06 10.68
N GLY A 37 9.50 13.75 10.55
CA GLY A 37 9.64 15.16 10.93
C GLY A 37 8.71 16.08 10.12
N ASP A 38 8.53 15.79 8.84
CA ASP A 38 7.65 16.56 7.95
C ASP A 38 6.19 16.50 8.38
N ILE A 39 5.69 15.32 8.78
CA ILE A 39 4.30 15.17 9.23
C ILE A 39 4.06 15.80 10.60
N ASP A 40 5.01 15.70 11.53
CA ASP A 40 4.89 16.34 12.84
C ASP A 40 4.87 17.87 12.75
N ARG A 41 5.66 18.43 11.83
CA ARG A 41 5.63 19.86 11.51
C ARG A 41 4.27 20.28 10.96
N VAL A 42 3.73 19.55 9.98
CA VAL A 42 2.40 19.82 9.39
C VAL A 42 1.30 19.75 10.46
N ARG A 43 1.31 18.72 11.31
CA ARG A 43 0.36 18.58 12.42
C ARG A 43 0.43 19.75 13.39
N THR A 44 1.65 20.17 13.75
CA THR A 44 1.87 21.31 14.67
C THR A 44 1.27 22.60 14.09
N LEU A 45 1.53 22.87 12.81
CA LEU A 45 0.97 24.05 12.13
C LEU A 45 -0.55 23.98 12.03
N TYR A 46 -1.11 22.80 11.73
CA TYR A 46 -2.56 22.58 11.70
C TYR A 46 -3.22 22.86 13.06
N VAL A 47 -2.68 22.33 14.15
CA VAL A 47 -3.21 22.57 15.51
C VAL A 47 -3.10 24.05 15.90
N ALA A 48 -2.04 24.74 15.43
CA ALA A 48 -1.88 26.17 15.60
C ALA A 48 -2.78 27.03 14.67
N ALA A 49 -3.64 26.41 13.87
CA ALA A 49 -4.46 27.05 12.84
C ALA A 49 -3.66 27.85 11.77
N ALA A 50 -2.38 27.53 11.61
CA ALA A 50 -1.48 28.08 10.60
C ALA A 50 -1.62 27.29 9.29
N TYR A 51 -2.82 27.35 8.68
CA TYR A 51 -3.21 26.44 7.60
C TYR A 51 -2.43 26.68 6.29
N GLU A 52 -2.14 27.93 5.93
CA GLU A 52 -1.35 28.24 4.74
C GLU A 52 0.11 27.79 4.92
N GLU A 53 0.69 28.01 6.11
CA GLU A 53 2.02 27.52 6.45
C GLU A 53 2.09 26.00 6.46
N ALA A 54 1.04 25.33 6.96
CA ALA A 54 0.93 23.88 6.92
C ALA A 54 0.94 23.37 5.47
N LEU A 55 0.17 23.99 4.58
CA LEU A 55 0.15 23.65 3.15
C LEU A 55 1.50 23.89 2.47
N ALA A 56 2.19 24.98 2.81
CA ALA A 56 3.51 25.31 2.29
C ALA A 56 4.61 24.35 2.80
N ALA A 57 4.43 23.75 3.98
CA ALA A 57 5.34 22.78 4.56
C ALA A 57 5.19 21.36 3.97
N MET A 58 4.10 21.07 3.25
CA MET A 58 3.87 19.74 2.65
C MET A 58 4.68 19.55 1.36
N PRO A 59 5.13 18.32 1.07
CA PRO A 59 5.80 18.01 -0.19
C PRO A 59 4.89 18.30 -1.39
N ALA A 60 5.51 18.71 -2.50
CA ALA A 60 4.81 18.89 -3.76
C ALA A 60 4.31 17.56 -4.33
N VAL A 61 3.17 17.60 -5.03
CA VAL A 61 2.58 16.43 -5.68
C VAL A 61 3.31 16.18 -7.00
N ASN A 62 4.26 15.24 -7.01
CA ASN A 62 5.18 15.03 -8.13
C ASN A 62 4.95 13.71 -8.89
N GLY A 63 3.70 13.29 -9.08
CA GLY A 63 3.34 12.05 -9.80
C GLY A 63 3.69 10.73 -9.08
N ALA A 64 4.36 10.81 -7.92
CA ALA A 64 4.50 9.68 -7.00
C ALA A 64 3.19 9.46 -6.22
N PRO A 65 2.93 8.21 -5.76
CA PRO A 65 1.79 7.94 -4.89
C PRO A 65 1.80 8.86 -3.67
N VAL A 66 0.67 9.49 -3.40
CA VAL A 66 0.56 10.43 -2.28
C VAL A 66 0.62 9.70 -0.94
N ARG A 67 1.05 10.38 0.12
CA ARG A 67 0.93 9.85 1.49
C ARG A 67 -0.43 10.18 2.07
N THR A 68 -1.05 9.21 2.74
CA THR A 68 -2.41 9.34 3.28
C THR A 68 -2.52 10.43 4.33
N ASP A 69 -1.56 10.50 5.25
CA ASP A 69 -1.49 11.50 6.31
C ASP A 69 -1.31 12.92 5.75
N ILE A 70 -0.39 13.12 4.81
CA ILE A 70 -0.15 14.41 4.17
C ILE A 70 -1.38 14.90 3.41
N GLU A 71 -1.99 14.07 2.56
CA GLU A 71 -3.18 14.51 1.80
C GLU A 71 -4.42 14.67 2.69
N GLN A 72 -4.56 13.90 3.77
CA GLN A 72 -5.59 14.15 4.78
C GLN A 72 -5.43 15.54 5.41
N TYR A 73 -4.23 15.90 5.87
CA TYR A 73 -3.99 17.24 6.42
C TYR A 73 -4.13 18.33 5.35
N ARG A 74 -3.72 18.07 4.12
CA ARG A 74 -3.91 18.99 2.98
C ARG A 74 -5.39 19.32 2.81
N ALA A 75 -6.24 18.30 2.72
CA ALA A 75 -7.67 18.49 2.58
C ALA A 75 -8.28 19.20 3.81
N LEU A 76 -7.83 18.90 5.03
CA LEU A 76 -8.30 19.56 6.25
C LEU A 76 -7.96 21.06 6.24
N CYS A 77 -6.72 21.42 5.89
CA CYS A 77 -6.29 22.82 5.79
C CYS A 77 -7.09 23.58 4.74
N LEU A 78 -7.28 22.98 3.56
CA LEU A 78 -8.05 23.59 2.46
C LEU A 78 -9.52 23.81 2.83
N LEU A 79 -10.15 22.86 3.52
CA LEU A 79 -11.51 23.03 4.04
C LEU A 79 -11.61 24.13 5.10
N ALA A 80 -10.62 24.24 5.98
CA ALA A 80 -10.56 25.29 7.00
C ALA A 80 -10.40 26.69 6.39
N LEU A 81 -9.69 26.78 5.27
CA LEU A 81 -9.52 28.00 4.46
C LEU A 81 -10.70 28.30 3.51
N GLY A 82 -11.69 27.41 3.43
CA GLY A 82 -12.83 27.57 2.50
C GLY A 82 -12.51 27.26 1.03
N ARG A 83 -11.36 26.66 0.74
CA ARG A 83 -10.88 26.30 -0.61
C ARG A 83 -11.42 24.92 -1.01
N GLU A 84 -12.73 24.81 -1.19
CA GLU A 84 -13.42 23.52 -1.37
C GLU A 84 -12.96 22.74 -2.60
N GLU A 85 -12.81 23.40 -3.76
CA GLU A 85 -12.41 22.73 -5.01
C GLU A 85 -11.05 22.06 -4.89
N GLU A 86 -10.10 22.72 -4.22
CA GLU A 86 -8.77 22.18 -3.98
C GLU A 86 -8.81 21.04 -2.95
N ALA A 87 -9.69 21.13 -1.94
CA ALA A 87 -9.90 20.04 -0.99
C ALA A 87 -10.45 18.80 -1.70
N VAL A 88 -11.42 18.97 -2.61
CA VAL A 88 -11.94 17.89 -3.47
C VAL A 88 -10.79 17.27 -4.26
N ALA A 89 -9.95 18.08 -4.93
CA ALA A 89 -8.83 17.58 -5.72
C ALA A 89 -7.81 16.80 -4.86
N ALA A 90 -7.55 17.22 -3.63
CA ALA A 90 -6.68 16.49 -2.69
C ALA A 90 -7.27 15.12 -2.32
N VAL A 91 -8.56 15.09 -1.98
CA VAL A 91 -9.26 13.83 -1.66
C VAL A 91 -9.35 12.91 -2.87
N GLU A 92 -9.57 13.44 -4.08
CA GLU A 92 -9.57 12.64 -5.31
C GLU A 92 -8.22 11.96 -5.57
N ARG A 93 -7.10 12.69 -5.41
CA ARG A 93 -5.76 12.09 -5.51
C ARG A 93 -5.58 10.98 -4.49
N LEU A 94 -5.94 11.26 -3.24
CA LEU A 94 -5.80 10.29 -2.17
C LEU A 94 -6.62 9.01 -2.41
N VAL A 95 -7.87 9.14 -2.87
CA VAL A 95 -8.74 7.99 -3.18
C VAL A 95 -8.25 7.21 -4.39
N ARG A 96 -7.62 7.87 -5.38
CA ARG A 96 -7.02 7.16 -6.53
C ARG A 96 -5.84 6.29 -6.12
N ASP A 97 -4.96 6.82 -5.28
CA ASP A 97 -3.74 6.10 -4.85
C ASP A 97 -4.02 5.10 -3.72
N HIS A 98 -4.95 5.44 -2.82
CA HIS A 98 -5.32 4.65 -1.64
C HIS A 98 -6.83 4.45 -1.58
N PRO A 99 -7.42 3.64 -2.47
CA PRO A 99 -8.88 3.52 -2.60
C PRO A 99 -9.56 2.84 -1.41
N THR A 100 -8.81 2.19 -0.53
CA THR A 100 -9.33 1.63 0.73
C THR A 100 -9.23 2.60 1.91
N PHE A 101 -8.55 3.75 1.73
CA PHE A 101 -8.40 4.74 2.79
C PHE A 101 -9.72 5.48 3.03
N PHE A 102 -10.06 5.59 4.31
CA PHE A 102 -11.15 6.39 4.81
C PHE A 102 -10.73 7.02 6.14
N PRO A 103 -10.85 8.35 6.33
CA PRO A 103 -10.41 8.98 7.57
C PRO A 103 -11.22 8.45 8.76
N PRO A 104 -10.57 8.15 9.90
CA PRO A 104 -11.28 7.72 11.09
C PRO A 104 -12.25 8.81 11.58
N ALA A 105 -13.47 8.41 11.92
CA ALA A 105 -14.56 9.31 12.30
C ALA A 105 -14.25 10.18 13.54
N GLY A 106 -13.42 9.69 14.45
CA GLY A 106 -13.02 10.43 15.65
C GLY A 106 -11.96 11.52 15.43
N GLU A 107 -11.31 11.55 14.26
CA GLU A 107 -10.19 12.46 13.98
C GLU A 107 -10.53 13.55 12.96
N THR A 108 -11.73 13.52 12.39
CA THR A 108 -12.13 14.40 11.29
C THR A 108 -13.55 14.92 11.44
N SER A 109 -13.80 16.12 10.91
CA SER A 109 -15.11 16.76 11.00
C SER A 109 -16.16 16.07 10.12
N PRO A 110 -17.47 16.21 10.44
CA PRO A 110 -18.54 15.70 9.57
C PRO A 110 -18.45 16.21 8.12
N ARG A 111 -17.97 17.46 7.93
CA ARG A 111 -17.74 18.04 6.60
C ARG A 111 -16.68 17.27 5.82
N MET A 112 -15.57 16.90 6.47
CA MET A 112 -14.53 16.08 5.84
C MET A 112 -15.04 14.68 5.50
N GLN A 113 -15.81 14.07 6.40
CA GLN A 113 -16.42 12.76 6.18
C GLN A 113 -17.34 12.75 4.95
N ASN A 114 -18.19 13.78 4.82
CA ASN A 114 -19.08 13.93 3.66
C ASN A 114 -18.30 14.16 2.37
N LEU A 115 -17.21 14.93 2.41
CA LEU A 115 -16.34 15.13 1.25
C LEU A 115 -15.74 13.81 0.75
N PHE A 116 -15.18 13.00 1.67
CA PHE A 116 -14.64 11.68 1.32
C PHE A 116 -15.71 10.74 0.78
N ALA A 117 -16.87 10.67 1.43
CA ALA A 117 -17.98 9.84 0.97
C ALA A 117 -18.39 10.22 -0.46
N GLY A 118 -18.59 11.51 -0.73
CA GLY A 118 -18.97 12.01 -2.05
C GLY A 118 -17.94 11.71 -3.13
N VAL A 119 -16.65 11.88 -2.85
CA VAL A 119 -15.58 11.55 -3.81
C VAL A 119 -15.50 10.04 -4.05
N ARG A 120 -15.59 9.23 -2.99
CA ARG A 120 -15.55 7.76 -3.09
C ARG A 120 -16.71 7.21 -3.91
N THR A 121 -17.94 7.68 -3.67
CA THR A 121 -19.12 7.29 -4.45
C THR A 121 -18.92 7.52 -5.95
N LYS A 122 -18.22 8.60 -6.33
CA LYS A 122 -17.92 8.92 -7.74
C LYS A 122 -16.80 8.05 -8.32
N LEU A 123 -15.70 7.85 -7.58
CA LEU A 123 -14.48 7.26 -8.13
C LEU A 123 -14.39 5.74 -8.00
N LEU A 124 -14.89 5.18 -6.90
CA LEU A 124 -14.69 3.76 -6.58
C LEU A 124 -15.32 2.80 -7.58
N PRO A 125 -16.49 3.06 -8.21
CA PRO A 125 -17.03 2.14 -9.20
C PRO A 125 -16.07 1.85 -10.35
N ASP A 126 -15.38 2.88 -10.86
CA ASP A 126 -14.41 2.73 -11.94
C ASP A 126 -13.09 2.13 -11.45
N ILE A 127 -12.65 2.48 -10.24
CA ILE A 127 -11.45 1.87 -9.64
C ILE A 127 -11.67 0.38 -9.41
N ALA A 128 -12.85 -0.04 -8.94
CA ALA A 128 -13.20 -1.44 -8.73
C ALA A 128 -13.19 -2.24 -10.05
N LYS A 129 -13.79 -1.69 -11.11
CA LYS A 129 -13.76 -2.29 -12.46
C LYS A 129 -12.34 -2.49 -12.98
N ARG A 130 -11.49 -1.46 -12.87
CA ARG A 130 -10.08 -1.55 -13.29
C ARG A 130 -9.31 -2.58 -12.46
N THR A 131 -9.49 -2.56 -11.14
CA THR A 131 -8.88 -3.52 -10.22
C THR A 131 -9.25 -4.96 -10.60
N TYR A 132 -10.51 -5.23 -10.95
CA TYR A 132 -10.94 -6.53 -11.44
C TYR A 132 -10.26 -6.91 -12.77
N VAL A 133 -10.19 -5.98 -13.74
CA VAL A 133 -9.54 -6.23 -15.03
C VAL A 133 -8.06 -6.57 -14.84
N ASP A 134 -7.34 -5.81 -14.01
CA ASP A 134 -5.93 -6.05 -13.71
C ASP A 134 -5.72 -7.39 -13.00
N ALA A 135 -6.60 -7.73 -12.04
CA ALA A 135 -6.58 -9.02 -11.35
C ALA A 135 -6.83 -10.20 -12.31
N LYS A 136 -7.74 -10.03 -13.27
CA LYS A 136 -8.02 -11.03 -14.31
C LYS A 136 -6.81 -11.22 -15.22
N ALA A 137 -6.15 -10.15 -15.66
CA ALA A 137 -4.92 -10.26 -16.43
C ALA A 137 -3.80 -10.98 -15.66
N ALA A 138 -3.66 -10.70 -14.36
CA ALA A 138 -2.74 -11.42 -13.48
C ALA A 138 -3.09 -12.93 -13.37
N TYR A 139 -4.39 -13.25 -13.29
CA TYR A 139 -4.86 -14.63 -13.24
C TYR A 139 -4.54 -15.40 -14.53
N GLU A 140 -4.80 -14.77 -15.69
CA GLU A 140 -4.53 -15.33 -17.02
C GLU A 140 -3.02 -15.57 -17.25
N THR A 141 -2.16 -14.71 -16.70
CA THR A 141 -0.70 -14.88 -16.71
C THR A 141 -0.17 -15.82 -15.62
N LYS A 142 -1.07 -16.53 -14.91
CA LYS A 142 -0.78 -17.46 -13.80
C LYS A 142 -0.11 -16.82 -12.58
N ASN A 143 -0.12 -15.49 -12.48
CA ASN A 143 0.31 -14.79 -11.27
C ASN A 143 -0.82 -14.81 -10.22
N ARG A 144 -0.97 -15.97 -9.57
CA ARG A 144 -2.07 -16.26 -8.63
C ARG A 144 -2.09 -15.34 -7.41
N GLU A 145 -0.92 -14.97 -6.89
CA GLU A 145 -0.80 -14.10 -5.72
C GLU A 145 -1.35 -12.69 -6.01
N VAL A 146 -0.91 -12.08 -7.11
CA VAL A 146 -1.39 -10.76 -7.54
C VAL A 146 -2.87 -10.81 -7.91
N ALA A 147 -3.32 -11.87 -8.58
CA ALA A 147 -4.73 -12.07 -8.90
C ALA A 147 -5.59 -12.14 -7.64
N HIS A 148 -5.20 -12.97 -6.66
CA HIS A 148 -5.93 -13.13 -5.40
C HIS A 148 -6.03 -11.81 -4.64
N ALA A 149 -4.92 -11.09 -4.50
CA ALA A 149 -4.92 -9.77 -3.87
C ALA A 149 -5.80 -8.75 -4.63
N GLY A 150 -5.78 -8.80 -5.96
CA GLY A 150 -6.57 -7.91 -6.82
C GLY A 150 -8.08 -8.19 -6.72
N PHE A 151 -8.51 -9.45 -6.81
CA PHE A 151 -9.93 -9.80 -6.67
C PHE A 151 -10.46 -9.46 -5.27
N GLY A 152 -9.68 -9.74 -4.22
CA GLY A 152 -10.04 -9.36 -2.85
C GLY A 152 -10.20 -7.84 -2.69
N ARG A 153 -9.32 -7.06 -3.34
CA ARG A 153 -9.43 -5.61 -3.36
C ARG A 153 -10.67 -5.13 -4.13
N ALA A 154 -10.96 -5.70 -5.30
CA ALA A 154 -12.16 -5.34 -6.08
C ALA A 154 -13.44 -5.58 -5.26
N VAL A 155 -13.53 -6.74 -4.60
CA VAL A 155 -14.59 -7.09 -3.65
C VAL A 155 -14.71 -6.04 -2.54
N GLN A 156 -13.61 -5.74 -1.84
CA GLN A 156 -13.59 -4.78 -0.74
C GLN A 156 -14.05 -3.38 -1.19
N LEU A 157 -13.63 -2.92 -2.37
CA LEU A 157 -14.03 -1.62 -2.89
C LEU A 157 -15.53 -1.56 -3.16
N ILE A 158 -16.10 -2.60 -3.78
CA ILE A 158 -17.54 -2.67 -4.06
C ILE A 158 -18.34 -2.76 -2.75
N ASP A 159 -17.89 -3.53 -1.79
CA ASP A 159 -18.58 -3.70 -0.50
C ASP A 159 -18.52 -2.42 0.37
N SER A 160 -17.59 -1.50 0.09
CA SER A 160 -17.47 -0.21 0.77
C SER A 160 -18.34 0.92 0.19
N LEU A 161 -19.01 0.67 -0.95
CA LEU A 161 -19.91 1.63 -1.59
C LEU A 161 -21.28 1.65 -0.91
N PRO A 162 -22.04 2.76 -1.04
CA PRO A 162 -23.45 2.74 -0.67
C PRO A 162 -24.24 1.72 -1.51
N GLU A 163 -25.36 1.26 -0.96
CA GLU A 163 -26.13 0.15 -1.56
C GLU A 163 -26.60 0.44 -3.00
N ALA A 164 -26.89 1.70 -3.35
CA ALA A 164 -27.30 2.08 -4.70
C ALA A 164 -26.22 1.77 -5.75
N GLU A 165 -24.97 2.21 -5.49
CA GLU A 165 -23.83 1.97 -6.38
C GLU A 165 -23.38 0.51 -6.34
N LYS A 166 -23.43 -0.12 -5.16
CA LYS A 166 -23.11 -1.54 -4.99
C LYS A 166 -24.03 -2.44 -5.82
N ASN A 167 -25.33 -2.15 -5.86
CA ASN A 167 -26.30 -2.87 -6.69
C ASN A 167 -25.95 -2.78 -8.18
N GLY A 168 -25.46 -1.62 -8.64
CA GLY A 168 -24.96 -1.45 -10.01
C GLY A 168 -23.70 -2.26 -10.35
N LEU A 169 -23.04 -2.85 -9.35
CA LEU A 169 -21.82 -3.65 -9.47
C LEU A 169 -22.02 -5.09 -8.97
N ALA A 170 -23.25 -5.53 -8.73
CA ALA A 170 -23.54 -6.83 -8.12
C ALA A 170 -22.94 -8.01 -8.92
N ASP A 171 -23.09 -8.00 -10.25
CA ASP A 171 -22.51 -9.04 -11.12
C ASP A 171 -20.98 -9.05 -11.06
N LEU A 172 -20.36 -7.86 -11.08
CA LEU A 172 -18.90 -7.74 -10.96
C LEU A 172 -18.41 -8.25 -9.59
N ARG A 173 -19.17 -7.98 -8.53
CA ARG A 173 -18.88 -8.43 -7.17
C ARG A 173 -18.97 -9.95 -7.04
N LEU A 174 -19.96 -10.57 -7.69
CA LEU A 174 -20.10 -12.01 -7.78
C LEU A 174 -18.89 -12.63 -8.51
N LEU A 175 -18.61 -12.17 -9.73
CA LEU A 175 -17.48 -12.64 -10.52
C LEU A 175 -16.15 -12.49 -9.77
N ALA A 176 -15.88 -11.32 -9.19
CA ALA A 176 -14.67 -11.09 -8.41
C ALA A 176 -14.57 -12.05 -7.22
N GLY A 177 -15.70 -12.37 -6.57
CA GLY A 177 -15.75 -13.35 -5.47
C GLY A 177 -15.40 -14.77 -5.92
N GLU A 178 -15.98 -15.23 -7.02
CA GLU A 178 -15.69 -16.57 -7.56
C GLU A 178 -14.22 -16.70 -7.97
N PHE A 179 -13.68 -15.68 -8.65
CA PHE A 179 -12.27 -15.66 -9.04
C PHE A 179 -11.32 -15.56 -7.85
N LEU A 180 -11.71 -14.87 -6.77
CA LEU A 180 -10.97 -14.84 -5.52
C LEU A 180 -10.79 -16.26 -4.97
N GLU A 181 -11.87 -17.04 -4.88
CA GLU A 181 -11.81 -18.44 -4.44
C GLU A 181 -10.92 -19.30 -5.35
N LEU A 182 -11.09 -19.18 -6.68
CA LEU A 182 -10.28 -19.91 -7.65
C LEU A 182 -8.79 -19.56 -7.58
N SER A 183 -8.45 -18.33 -7.19
CA SER A 183 -7.08 -17.87 -7.06
C SER A 183 -6.40 -18.31 -5.76
N ALA A 184 -7.16 -18.77 -4.76
CA ALA A 184 -6.65 -19.17 -3.44
C ALA A 184 -5.95 -20.55 -3.44
N VAL A 185 -6.03 -21.33 -4.54
CA VAL A 185 -5.46 -22.68 -4.59
C VAL A 185 -3.95 -22.64 -4.44
N ARG A 186 -3.50 -23.02 -3.23
CA ARG A 186 -2.10 -23.28 -2.92
C ARG A 186 -1.68 -24.61 -3.58
N PRO A 187 -0.52 -24.70 -4.23
CA PRO A 187 0.08 -26.01 -4.47
C PRO A 187 0.20 -26.71 -3.12
N ALA A 188 -0.30 -27.94 -3.01
CA ALA A 188 -0.21 -28.73 -1.79
C ALA A 188 1.23 -28.67 -1.27
N ALA A 189 1.40 -28.25 -0.01
CA ALA A 189 2.69 -28.32 0.65
C ALA A 189 3.21 -29.75 0.46
N ALA A 190 4.41 -29.89 -0.13
CA ALA A 190 5.06 -31.19 -0.22
C ALA A 190 5.07 -31.78 1.20
N PRO A 191 4.66 -33.05 1.38
CA PRO A 191 4.68 -33.68 2.69
C PRO A 191 6.08 -33.49 3.27
N SER A 192 6.15 -32.90 4.47
CA SER A 192 7.41 -32.73 5.18
C SER A 192 8.12 -34.08 5.21
N PRO A 193 9.43 -34.15 4.89
CA PRO A 193 10.16 -35.40 5.00
C PRO A 193 10.01 -35.88 6.44
N VAL A 194 9.37 -37.05 6.60
CA VAL A 194 9.26 -37.74 7.88
C VAL A 194 10.68 -37.89 8.41
N PRO A 195 11.01 -37.44 9.63
CA PRO A 195 12.34 -37.64 10.18
C PRO A 195 12.63 -39.14 10.24
N GLU A 196 13.57 -39.57 9.40
CA GLU A 196 14.04 -40.94 9.35
C GLU A 196 14.65 -41.29 10.71
N LYS A 197 14.01 -42.25 11.39
CA LYS A 197 14.39 -42.71 12.73
C LYS A 197 15.86 -43.19 12.68
N PRO A 198 16.78 -42.66 13.51
CA PRO A 198 18.18 -43.08 13.49
C PRO A 198 18.31 -44.58 13.71
N ALA A 199 19.02 -45.26 12.81
CA ALA A 199 19.30 -46.68 12.91
C ALA A 199 20.10 -46.99 14.20
N PRO A 200 19.83 -48.12 14.88
CA PRO A 200 20.52 -48.49 16.11
C PRO A 200 22.00 -48.80 15.81
N LYS A 201 22.90 -48.22 16.62
CA LYS A 201 24.33 -48.49 16.56
C LYS A 201 24.61 -49.96 16.94
N PRO A 202 25.51 -50.66 16.23
CA PRO A 202 25.95 -52.00 16.63
C PRO A 202 26.75 -51.92 17.94
N SER A 203 26.49 -52.85 18.85
CA SER A 203 27.20 -52.99 20.14
C SER A 203 28.51 -53.77 19.95
N PRO A 204 29.56 -53.50 20.76
CA PRO A 204 30.83 -54.23 20.73
C PRO A 204 30.71 -55.67 21.24
#